data_AF-A0A6B3G6E7-F1
#
_entry.id   AF-A0A6B3G6E7-F1
#
_cell.length_a   1.000
_cell.length_b   1.000
_cell.length_c   1.000
_cell.angle_alpha   90.00
_cell.angle_beta   90.00
_cell.angle_gamma   90.00
#
_symmetry.space_group_name_H-M   'P 1'
#
loop_
_entity.id
_entity.type
_entity.pdbx_description
1 polymer ?
#
loop_
_entity_poly.entity_id
_entity_poly.type
_entity_poly.pdbx_seq_one_letter_code
_entity_poly.pdbx_strand_id
1 'polypeptide(L)'
;SWWGNEDRAARTTQAVRLFEKENPRVRVRTSNADFGSYMQKLATQAAGGGIPDVAQLDYRQVSQYAGGGALLRLGGAVRDGTIRTTEMDADFLRT
;
A
#
# COMPACT_ATOMS: atom_id res chain seq x y z
N SER A 1 5.46 -1.18 -2.45
CA SER A 1 5.98 -2.56 -2.32
C SER A 1 4.81 -3.52 -2.15
N TRP A 2 4.83 -4.72 -2.72
CA TRP A 2 3.71 -5.67 -2.65
C TRP A 2 4.15 -7.15 -2.69
N TRP A 3 3.27 -8.08 -2.33
CA TRP A 3 3.52 -9.52 -2.53
C TRP A 3 2.71 -10.09 -3.68
N GLY A 4 3.17 -11.18 -4.29
CA GLY A 4 2.39 -11.97 -5.23
C GLY A 4 3.22 -12.60 -6.34
N ASN A 5 2.51 -13.28 -7.26
CA ASN A 5 3.10 -13.92 -8.41
C ASN A 5 3.43 -12.93 -9.55
N GLU A 6 4.03 -13.44 -10.62
CA GLU A 6 4.42 -12.65 -11.79
C GLU A 6 3.24 -11.94 -12.46
N ASP A 7 2.08 -12.60 -12.57
CA ASP A 7 0.88 -11.97 -13.16
C ASP A 7 0.45 -10.72 -12.39
N ARG A 8 0.47 -10.78 -11.05
CA ARG A 8 0.18 -9.62 -10.21
C ARG A 8 1.26 -8.55 -10.41
N ALA A 9 2.54 -8.94 -10.44
CA ALA A 9 3.63 -8.01 -10.65
C ALA A 9 3.52 -7.27 -11.99
N ALA A 10 3.14 -7.96 -13.07
CA ALA A 10 2.91 -7.39 -14.39
C ALA A 10 1.77 -6.35 -14.35
N ARG A 11 0.60 -6.73 -13.79
CA ARG A 11 -0.55 -5.81 -13.68
C ARG A 11 -0.25 -4.59 -12.82
N THR A 12 0.39 -4.76 -11.66
CA THR A 12 0.75 -3.62 -10.79
C THR A 12 1.77 -2.71 -11.47
N THR A 13 2.74 -3.28 -12.19
CA THR A 13 3.72 -2.48 -12.95
C THR A 13 3.05 -1.68 -14.06
N GLN A 14 2.05 -2.23 -14.75
CA GLN A 14 1.27 -1.50 -15.74
C GLN A 14 0.48 -0.35 -15.10
N ALA A 15 -0.16 -0.58 -13.95
CA ALA A 15 -0.87 0.46 -13.22
C ALA A 15 0.08 1.60 -12.78
N VAL A 16 1.27 1.26 -12.30
CA VAL A 16 2.30 2.25 -11.94
C VAL A 16 2.72 3.08 -13.15
N ARG A 17 2.92 2.46 -14.33
CA ARG A 17 3.27 3.21 -15.56
C ARG A 17 2.16 4.17 -15.98
N LEU A 18 0.90 3.76 -15.87
CA LEU A 18 -0.24 4.65 -16.14
C LEU A 18 -0.27 5.83 -15.16
N PHE A 19 -0.06 5.55 -13.87
CA PHE A 19 0.04 6.60 -12.86
C PHE A 19 1.18 7.59 -13.13
N GLU A 20 2.38 7.12 -13.45
CA GLU A 20 3.52 7.99 -13.79
C GLU A 20 3.26 8.83 -15.06
N LYS A 21 2.53 8.27 -16.03
CA LYS A 21 2.14 8.99 -17.26
C LYS A 21 1.22 10.18 -16.94
N GLU A 22 0.28 10.00 -16.01
CA GLU A 22 -0.63 11.05 -15.57
C GLU A 22 0.03 12.01 -14.56
N ASN A 23 1.11 11.57 -13.90
CA ASN A 23 1.82 12.31 -12.86
C ASN A 23 3.31 12.42 -13.18
N PRO A 24 3.71 13.24 -14.19
CA PRO A 24 5.07 13.25 -14.74
C PRO A 24 6.16 13.70 -13.76
N ARG A 25 5.78 14.30 -12.63
CA ARG A 25 6.70 14.71 -11.56
C ARG A 25 6.92 13.62 -10.51
N VAL A 26 6.17 12.51 -10.58
CA VAL A 26 6.24 11.42 -9.62
C VAL A 26 6.95 10.24 -10.26
N ARG A 27 7.95 9.71 -9.54
CA ARG A 27 8.67 8.50 -9.94
C ARG A 27 8.47 7.43 -8.87
N VAL A 28 7.88 6.31 -9.26
CA VAL A 28 7.53 5.21 -8.37
C VAL A 28 8.59 4.13 -8.45
N ARG A 29 9.19 3.78 -7.32
CA ARG A 29 10.11 2.63 -7.21
C ARG A 29 9.33 1.42 -6.72
N THR A 30 9.30 0.37 -7.53
CA THR A 30 8.55 -0.85 -7.23
C THR A 30 9.47 -1.93 -6.67
N SER A 31 8.95 -2.73 -5.74
CA SER A 31 9.54 -4.02 -5.38
C SER A 31 8.43 -5.00 -5.02
N ASN A 32 8.64 -6.26 -5.38
CA ASN A 32 7.74 -7.35 -5.10
C ASN A 32 8.52 -8.61 -4.71
N ALA A 33 7.86 -9.49 -3.96
CA ALA A 33 8.38 -10.81 -3.61
C ALA A 33 7.20 -11.79 -3.42
N ASP A 34 7.51 -13.07 -3.21
CA ASP A 34 6.52 -14.01 -2.67
C ASP A 34 6.03 -13.54 -1.28
N PHE A 35 4.92 -14.12 -0.82
CA PHE A 35 4.30 -13.71 0.44
C PHE A 35 5.27 -13.80 1.63
N GLY A 36 5.95 -14.94 1.81
CA GLY A 36 6.83 -15.14 2.98
C GLY A 36 7.99 -14.14 3.00
N SER A 37 8.70 -14.03 1.88
CA SER A 37 9.84 -13.12 1.74
C SER A 37 9.42 -11.65 1.89
N TYR A 38 8.25 -11.27 1.36
CA TYR A 38 7.70 -9.92 1.50
C TYR A 38 7.40 -9.59 2.96
N MET A 39 6.75 -10.50 3.69
CA MET A 39 6.38 -10.30 5.09
C MET A 39 7.62 -10.10 5.97
N GLN A 40 8.65 -10.94 5.78
CA GLN A 40 9.91 -10.82 6.52
C GLN A 40 10.60 -9.48 6.22
N LYS A 41 10.68 -9.09 4.94
CA LYS A 41 11.29 -7.82 4.54
C LYS A 41 10.54 -6.63 5.16
N LEU A 42 9.21 -6.63 5.10
CA LEU A 42 8.39 -5.55 5.63
C LEU A 42 8.52 -5.42 7.15
N ALA A 43 8.55 -6.54 7.88
CA ALA A 43 8.74 -6.52 9.34
C ALA A 43 10.10 -5.91 9.72
N THR A 44 11.18 -6.30 9.04
CA THR A 44 12.52 -5.72 9.24
C THR A 44 12.54 -4.23 8.91
N GLN A 45 11.91 -3.83 7.80
CA GLN A 45 11.78 -2.42 7.41
C GLN A 45 10.99 -1.61 8.44
N ALA A 46 9.94 -2.18 9.03
CA ALA A 46 9.14 -1.53 10.06
C ALA A 46 9.90 -1.31 11.35
N ALA A 47 10.66 -2.31 11.81
CA ALA A 47 11.52 -2.17 12.99
C ALA A 47 12.67 -1.16 12.77
N GLY A 48 13.19 -1.06 11.54
CA GLY A 48 14.30 -0.18 11.18
C GLY A 48 13.91 1.22 10.69
N GLY A 49 12.61 1.56 10.62
CA GLY A 49 12.13 2.85 10.12
C GLY A 49 12.22 3.05 8.60
N GLY A 50 12.41 1.97 7.83
CA GLY A 50 12.58 1.97 6.37
C GLY A 50 11.39 1.41 5.59
N ILE A 51 10.16 1.56 6.12
CA ILE A 51 8.93 1.12 5.42
C ILE A 51 8.77 1.93 4.13
N PRO A 52 8.33 1.32 3.02
CA PRO A 52 7.99 2.06 1.81
C PRO A 52 6.79 3.00 2.02
N ASP A 53 6.73 4.07 1.24
CA ASP A 53 5.62 5.06 1.30
C ASP A 53 4.23 4.40 1.08
N VAL A 54 4.19 3.35 0.25
CA VAL A 54 3.01 2.53 0.01
C VAL A 54 3.38 1.04 0.13
N ALA A 55 2.75 0.35 1.07
CA ALA A 55 2.89 -1.08 1.32
C ALA A 55 1.56 -1.81 1.14
N GLN A 56 1.58 -2.98 0.49
CA GLN A 56 0.47 -3.90 0.57
C GLN A 56 0.48 -4.57 1.96
N LEU A 57 -0.67 -4.65 2.62
CA LEU A 57 -0.84 -5.33 3.91
C LEU A 57 -1.99 -6.33 3.84
N ASP A 58 -1.88 -7.43 4.58
CA ASP A 58 -3.04 -8.30 4.87
C ASP A 58 -3.86 -7.69 6.01
N TYR A 59 -5.16 -8.02 6.08
CA TYR A 59 -6.07 -7.52 7.11
C TYR A 59 -5.53 -7.70 8.53
N ARG A 60 -4.91 -8.85 8.84
CA ARG A 60 -4.36 -9.12 10.17
C ARG A 60 -3.19 -8.20 10.54
N GLN A 61 -2.49 -7.69 9.54
CA GLN A 61 -1.31 -6.86 9.74
C GLN A 61 -1.65 -5.39 9.91
N VAL A 62 -2.78 -4.94 9.37
CA VAL A 62 -3.22 -3.54 9.48
C VAL A 62 -3.32 -3.15 10.96
N SER A 63 -3.97 -3.98 11.79
CA SER A 63 -4.08 -3.71 13.23
C SER A 63 -2.73 -3.72 13.93
N GLN A 64 -1.85 -4.67 13.61
CA GLN A 64 -0.50 -4.77 14.16
C GLN A 64 0.35 -3.52 13.86
N TYR A 65 0.44 -3.12 12.58
CA TYR A 65 1.25 -1.97 12.18
C TYR A 65 0.63 -0.63 12.59
N ALA A 66 -0.71 -0.54 12.64
CA ALA A 66 -1.39 0.64 13.18
C ALA A 66 -1.13 0.84 14.67
N GLY A 67 -1.16 -0.25 15.47
CA GLY A 67 -0.84 -0.20 16.89
C GLY A 67 0.61 0.22 17.17
N GLY A 68 1.53 -0.14 16.27
CA GLY A 68 2.94 0.27 16.33
C GLY A 68 3.23 1.68 15.81
N GLY A 69 2.22 2.45 15.37
CA GLY A 69 2.39 3.81 14.84
C GLY A 69 3.09 3.88 13.48
N ALA A 70 3.22 2.74 12.80
CA ALA A 70 3.95 2.64 11.53
C ALA A 70 3.14 3.05 10.30
N LEU A 71 1.83 3.31 10.47
CA LEU A 71 0.90 3.65 9.39
C LEU A 71 0.34 5.06 9.53
N LEU A 72 0.26 5.77 8.41
CA LEU A 72 -0.45 7.03 8.30
C LEU A 72 -1.97 6.80 8.42
N ARG A 73 -2.66 7.59 9.27
CA ARG A 73 -4.13 7.57 9.34
C ARG A 73 -4.73 8.23 8.11
N LEU A 74 -5.51 7.49 7.33
CA LEU A 74 -6.09 7.96 6.07
C LEU A 74 -7.37 8.79 6.23
N GLY A 75 -7.98 8.81 7.43
CA GLY A 75 -9.26 9.52 7.66
C GLY A 75 -9.22 11.04 7.42
N GLY A 76 -8.04 11.67 7.44
CA GLY A 76 -7.88 13.05 6.98
C GLY A 76 -8.03 13.17 5.47
N ALA A 77 -7.24 12.39 4.73
CA ALA A 77 -7.24 12.34 3.27
C ALA A 77 -8.60 11.90 2.67
N VAL A 78 -9.39 11.12 3.41
CA VAL A 78 -10.77 10.80 3.00
C VAL A 78 -11.69 12.01 3.16
N ARG A 79 -11.60 12.74 4.29
CA ARG A 79 -12.45 13.89 4.59
C ARG A 79 -12.21 15.09 3.68
N ASP A 80 -10.97 15.31 3.26
CA ASP A 80 -10.60 16.42 2.36
C ASP A 80 -10.75 16.08 0.87
N GLY A 81 -11.15 14.84 0.54
CA GLY A 81 -11.40 14.39 -0.83
C GLY A 81 -10.18 13.90 -1.59
N THR A 82 -9.00 13.85 -0.97
CA THR A 82 -7.79 13.26 -1.57
C THR A 82 -7.99 11.78 -1.92
N ILE A 83 -8.61 11.02 -1.02
CA ILE A 83 -9.04 9.64 -1.25
C ILE A 83 -10.55 9.64 -1.39
N ARG A 84 -11.03 9.44 -2.62
CA ARG A 84 -12.47 9.38 -2.92
C ARG A 84 -13.02 7.99 -2.62
N THR A 85 -14.02 7.92 -1.75
CA THR A 85 -14.68 6.65 -1.36
C THR A 85 -16.16 6.61 -1.75
N THR A 86 -16.65 7.61 -2.51
CA THR A 86 -18.07 7.75 -2.88
C THR A 86 -18.61 6.61 -3.73
N GLU A 87 -17.74 5.83 -4.38
CA GLU A 87 -18.07 4.68 -5.22
C GLU A 87 -17.83 3.34 -4.49
N MET A 88 -17.42 3.38 -3.22
CA MET A 88 -17.18 2.19 -2.41
C MET A 88 -18.42 1.82 -1.61
N ASP A 89 -18.60 0.52 -1.37
CA ASP A 89 -19.68 0.01 -0.53
C ASP A 89 -19.58 0.55 0.90
N ALA A 90 -20.70 1.04 1.43
CA ALA A 90 -20.74 1.69 2.74
C ALA A 90 -20.48 0.71 3.90
N ASP A 91 -20.87 -0.55 3.76
CA ASP A 91 -20.61 -1.58 4.78
C ASP A 91 -19.12 -1.94 4.81
N PHE A 92 -18.45 -1.91 3.66
CA PHE A 92 -16.99 -2.07 3.58
C PHE A 92 -16.23 -0.91 4.27
N LEU A 93 -16.78 0.31 4.28
CA LEU A 93 -16.12 1.47 4.89
C LEU A 93 -16.34 1.59 6.41
N ARG A 94 -17.27 0.83 7.00
CA ARG A 94 -17.60 0.90 8.43
C ARG A 94 -16.72 0.04 9.34
N THR A 95 -15.94 -0.88 8.77
CA THR A 95 -15.02 -1.78 9.49
C THR A 95 -13.66 -1.15 9.72
#